data_AF-A0A1H7PRC5-F1
#
_entry.id   AF-A0A1H7PRC5-F1
#
_cell.length_a   1.000
_cell.length_b   1.000
_cell.length_c   1.000
_cell.angle_alpha   90.00
_cell.angle_beta   90.00
_cell.angle_gamma   90.00
#
_symmetry.space_group_name_H-M   'P 1'
#
loop_
_entity.id
_entity.type
_entity.pdbx_description
1 polymer ?
#
loop_
_entity_poly.entity_id
_entity_poly.type
_entity_poly.pdbx_seq_one_letter_code
_entity_poly.pdbx_strand_id
1 'polypeptide(L)'
;MSTTDPTISTYYAVPVKLRGTPVDTTMEKCCYFDSGWISAEATALRDILDQNMVAIVQVEPQNIPDRVAQFIATSGFEINKSVLLFSAVAKTLGGSGGMPNLFLAREDDVPQGKSWSVVIPVAPTTRRGVILVFQFPEEGAPVQLIATDDPEVESGSSN
;
A
#
# COMPACT_ATOMS: atom_id res chain seq x y z
N MET A 1 19.23 2.50 7.04
CA MET A 1 19.24 3.07 5.67
C MET A 1 17.83 3.53 5.39
N SER A 2 17.65 4.77 4.94
CA SER A 2 16.35 5.47 4.77
C SER A 2 15.45 4.79 3.72
N THR A 3 14.14 4.70 3.98
CA THR A 3 13.21 3.70 3.38
C THR A 3 12.32 4.18 2.24
N THR A 4 12.58 5.35 1.70
CA THR A 4 12.11 5.69 0.36
C THR A 4 13.35 5.92 -0.46
N ASP A 5 13.65 4.94 -1.32
CA ASP A 5 14.53 5.20 -2.44
C ASP A 5 13.91 6.38 -3.20
N PRO A 6 14.55 7.58 -3.21
CA PRO A 6 13.97 8.76 -3.82
C PRO A 6 13.83 8.61 -5.34
N THR A 7 14.33 7.51 -5.89
CA THR A 7 14.14 7.16 -7.30
C THR A 7 12.83 6.42 -7.54
N ILE A 8 12.18 5.84 -6.52
CA ILE A 8 10.96 5.03 -6.71
C ILE A 8 9.70 5.80 -6.31
N SER A 9 8.74 5.84 -7.22
CA SER A 9 7.42 6.40 -6.97
C SER A 9 6.74 5.66 -5.82
N THR A 10 6.53 6.36 -4.70
CA THR A 10 6.08 5.75 -3.45
C THR A 10 4.68 6.22 -3.09
N TYR A 11 3.83 5.26 -2.71
CA TYR A 11 2.52 5.50 -2.15
C TYR A 11 2.37 4.83 -0.78
N TYR A 12 1.83 5.57 0.17
CA TYR A 12 1.45 5.05 1.48
C TYR A 12 0.05 4.43 1.41
N ALA A 13 -0.06 3.14 1.74
CA ALA A 13 -1.33 2.47 1.95
C ALA A 13 -1.69 2.53 3.43
N VAL A 14 -2.83 3.13 3.75
CA VAL A 14 -3.38 3.23 5.10
C VAL A 14 -4.61 2.34 5.19
N PRO A 15 -4.52 1.17 5.85
CA PRO A 15 -5.67 0.30 6.07
C PRO A 15 -6.70 0.98 6.97
N VAL A 16 -7.97 0.91 6.58
CA VAL A 16 -9.07 1.53 7.31
C VAL A 16 -10.21 0.55 7.58
N LYS A 17 -10.98 0.85 8.62
CA LYS A 17 -12.25 0.19 8.95
C LYS A 17 -13.34 1.22 9.18
N LEU A 18 -14.60 0.83 9.05
CA LEU A 18 -15.73 1.71 9.37
C LEU A 18 -15.67 2.12 10.84
N ARG A 19 -15.89 3.41 11.12
CA ARG A 19 -15.87 3.91 12.50
C ARG A 19 -16.89 3.16 13.36
N GLY A 20 -16.45 2.76 14.56
CA GLY A 20 -17.32 2.08 15.53
C GLY A 20 -17.49 0.59 15.25
N THR A 21 -16.74 0.04 14.29
CA THR A 21 -16.67 -1.42 14.11
C THR A 21 -15.89 -2.01 15.30
N PRO A 22 -16.52 -2.86 16.13
CA PRO A 22 -15.97 -3.27 17.41
C PRO A 22 -14.82 -4.26 17.30
N VAL A 23 -14.54 -4.78 16.09
CA VAL A 23 -13.59 -5.86 15.89
C VAL A 23 -12.33 -5.32 15.20
N ASP A 24 -11.20 -5.54 15.84
CA ASP A 24 -9.87 -5.27 15.28
C ASP A 24 -9.42 -6.34 14.28
N THR A 25 -10.34 -7.19 13.79
CA THR A 25 -10.10 -8.20 12.75
C THR A 25 -10.75 -7.85 11.41
N THR A 26 -11.37 -6.67 11.29
CA THR A 26 -12.02 -6.23 10.06
C THR A 26 -11.24 -5.09 9.42
N MET A 27 -10.97 -5.22 8.13
CA MET A 27 -10.44 -4.16 7.27
C MET A 27 -11.44 -3.97 6.12
N GLU A 28 -11.78 -2.71 5.86
CA GLU A 28 -12.72 -2.37 4.79
C GLU A 28 -11.98 -2.17 3.46
N LYS A 29 -10.94 -1.32 3.48
CA LYS A 29 -10.14 -0.94 2.30
C LYS A 29 -8.84 -0.27 2.72
N CYS A 30 -8.05 0.14 1.73
CA CYS A 30 -6.95 1.08 1.93
C CYS A 30 -7.32 2.50 1.43
N CYS A 31 -6.81 3.51 2.13
CA CYS A 31 -6.66 4.85 1.59
C CYS A 31 -5.21 5.03 1.13
N TYR A 32 -5.01 5.62 -0.05
CA TYR A 32 -3.69 5.78 -0.64
C TYR A 32 -3.26 7.24 -0.61
N PHE A 33 -1.98 7.47 -0.32
CA PHE A 33 -1.38 8.80 -0.31
C PHE A 33 -0.03 8.76 -1.00
N ASP A 34 0.35 9.82 -1.71
CA ASP A 34 1.70 9.92 -2.31
C ASP A 34 2.78 10.19 -1.25
N SER A 35 4.04 10.34 -1.67
CA SER A 35 5.17 10.68 -0.80
C SER A 35 5.02 12.02 -0.06
N GLY A 36 4.15 12.91 -0.55
CA GLY A 36 3.76 14.17 0.09
C GLY A 36 2.56 14.04 1.03
N TRP A 37 2.03 12.82 1.24
CA TRP A 37 0.79 12.55 1.97
C TRP A 37 -0.45 13.25 1.38
N ILE A 38 -0.49 13.38 0.06
CA ILE A 38 -1.65 13.85 -0.70
C ILE A 38 -2.45 12.64 -1.15
N SER A 39 -3.77 12.69 -1.02
CA SER A 39 -4.66 11.58 -1.39
C SER A 39 -4.46 11.19 -2.84
N ALA A 40 -4.30 9.89 -3.09
CA ALA A 40 -4.21 9.29 -4.41
C ALA A 40 -5.38 8.33 -4.61
N GLU A 41 -5.89 8.28 -5.84
CA GLU A 41 -6.93 7.31 -6.21
C GLU A 41 -6.32 5.92 -6.36
N ALA A 42 -6.98 4.91 -5.80
CA ALA A 42 -6.47 3.54 -5.79
C ALA A 42 -6.26 2.96 -7.20
N THR A 43 -6.98 3.46 -8.20
CA THR A 43 -6.87 3.03 -9.60
C THR A 43 -5.81 3.80 -10.40
N ALA A 44 -5.04 4.68 -9.75
CA ALA A 44 -4.15 5.63 -10.43
C ALA A 44 -2.79 5.81 -9.72
N LEU A 45 -2.25 4.73 -9.14
CA LEU A 45 -0.91 4.78 -8.53
C LEU A 45 0.15 4.71 -9.64
N ARG A 46 0.72 5.86 -10.00
CA ARG A 46 1.59 6.00 -11.16
C ARG A 46 3.06 6.04 -10.79
N ASP A 47 3.88 5.44 -11.64
CA ASP A 47 5.31 5.64 -11.59
C ASP A 47 5.73 7.01 -12.16
N ILE A 48 5.56 8.08 -11.38
CA ILE A 48 5.90 9.46 -11.76
C ILE A 48 7.40 9.72 -11.93
N LEU A 49 8.27 8.77 -11.55
CA LEU A 49 9.72 8.89 -11.63
C LEU A 49 10.34 8.06 -12.78
N ASP A 50 9.49 7.44 -13.62
CA ASP A 50 9.88 6.67 -14.81
C ASP A 50 10.94 5.57 -14.54
N GLN A 51 10.85 4.90 -13.38
CA GLN A 51 11.73 3.80 -13.01
C GLN A 51 11.18 2.41 -13.34
N ASN A 52 9.99 2.32 -13.94
CA ASN A 52 9.22 1.11 -14.18
C ASN A 52 8.88 0.35 -12.89
N MET A 53 8.68 1.08 -11.79
CA MET A 53 8.36 0.50 -10.49
C MET A 53 7.60 1.46 -9.58
N VAL A 54 6.69 0.90 -8.79
CA VAL A 54 5.93 1.61 -7.76
C VAL A 54 6.13 0.91 -6.42
N ALA A 55 6.47 1.67 -5.38
CA ALA A 55 6.51 1.19 -4.02
C ALA A 55 5.18 1.48 -3.31
N ILE A 56 4.60 0.46 -2.70
CA ILE A 56 3.45 0.60 -1.80
C ILE A 56 3.94 0.31 -0.38
N VAL A 57 3.74 1.27 0.52
CA VAL A 57 4.32 1.26 1.86
C VAL A 57 3.21 1.40 2.91
N GLN A 58 3.21 0.54 3.91
CA GLN A 58 2.50 0.77 5.16
C GLN A 58 3.49 1.22 6.21
N VAL A 59 3.20 2.33 6.88
CA VAL A 59 3.93 2.78 8.09
C VAL A 59 3.15 2.41 9.34
N GLU A 60 3.83 2.34 10.48
CA GLU A 60 3.14 2.20 11.76
C GLU A 60 2.14 3.35 12.00
N PRO A 61 1.00 3.11 12.68
CA PRO A 61 -0.08 4.10 12.79
C PRO A 61 0.33 5.45 13.41
N GLN A 62 1.28 5.46 14.33
CA GLN A 62 1.79 6.70 14.95
C GLN A 62 2.58 7.59 13.99
N ASN A 63 3.01 7.05 12.84
CA ASN A 63 3.77 7.77 11.82
C ASN A 63 2.87 8.35 10.72
N ILE A 64 1.56 8.11 10.79
CA ILE A 64 0.59 8.71 9.88
C ILE A 64 0.34 10.16 10.31
N PRO A 65 0.50 11.16 9.42
CA PRO A 65 0.29 12.56 9.79
C PRO A 65 -1.13 12.83 10.30
N ASP A 66 -1.27 13.69 11.31
CA ASP A 66 -2.56 14.05 11.91
C ASP A 66 -3.59 14.53 10.88
N ARG A 67 -3.15 15.28 9.87
CA ARG A 67 -4.01 15.74 8.76
C ARG A 67 -4.63 14.59 7.97
N VAL A 68 -3.88 13.50 7.78
CA VAL A 68 -4.33 12.29 7.08
C VAL A 68 -5.30 11.52 7.97
N ALA A 69 -4.97 11.34 9.25
CA ALA A 69 -5.86 10.72 10.21
C ALA A 69 -7.20 11.48 10.32
N GLN A 70 -7.16 12.82 10.34
CA GLN A 70 -8.35 13.66 10.36
C GLN A 70 -9.16 13.52 9.06
N PHE A 71 -8.52 13.50 7.89
CA PHE A 71 -9.18 13.29 6.60
C PHE A 71 -9.93 11.93 6.54
N ILE A 72 -9.27 10.86 6.98
CA ILE A 72 -9.86 9.51 7.09
C ILE A 72 -11.06 9.55 8.05
N ALA A 73 -10.89 10.21 9.19
CA ALA A 73 -11.92 10.36 10.20
C ALA A 73 -13.16 11.13 9.68
N THR A 74 -12.98 12.20 8.92
CA THR A 74 -14.10 12.94 8.31
C THR A 74 -14.85 12.13 7.25
N SER A 75 -14.21 11.12 6.69
CA SER A 75 -14.78 10.23 5.67
C SER A 75 -15.57 9.05 6.26
N GLY A 76 -15.78 9.01 7.59
CA GLY A 76 -16.53 7.95 8.27
C GLY A 76 -15.73 6.71 8.64
N PHE A 77 -14.41 6.76 8.46
CA PHE A 77 -13.50 5.64 8.72
C PHE A 77 -12.61 5.90 9.94
N GLU A 78 -11.91 4.86 10.37
CA GLU A 78 -10.80 4.92 11.32
C GLU A 78 -9.65 4.03 10.82
N ILE A 79 -8.42 4.42 11.16
CA ILE A 79 -7.21 3.66 10.79
C ILE A 79 -7.26 2.31 11.52
N ASN A 80 -7.12 1.22 10.77
CA ASN A 80 -6.96 -0.11 11.35
C ASN A 80 -5.50 -0.29 11.80
N LYS A 81 -5.29 -0.32 13.12
CA LYS A 81 -3.96 -0.38 13.74
C LYS A 81 -3.45 -1.82 13.94
N SER A 82 -4.30 -2.81 13.69
CA SER A 82 -4.06 -4.21 14.04
C SER A 82 -3.70 -5.06 12.82
N VAL A 83 -3.51 -4.44 11.65
CA VAL A 83 -3.10 -5.11 10.41
C VAL A 83 -1.72 -4.67 9.96
N LEU A 84 -0.97 -5.60 9.37
CA LEU A 84 0.33 -5.34 8.76
C LEU A 84 0.36 -5.89 7.33
N LEU A 85 0.95 -5.14 6.41
CA LEU A 85 1.14 -5.54 5.03
C LEU A 85 2.06 -6.75 5.01
N PHE A 86 1.58 -7.83 4.42
CA PHE A 86 2.26 -9.12 4.42
C PHE A 86 2.77 -9.48 3.02
N SER A 87 1.95 -9.29 2.00
CA SER A 87 2.35 -9.52 0.61
C SER A 87 1.47 -8.74 -0.36
N ALA A 88 1.82 -8.78 -1.64
CA ALA A 88 0.99 -8.32 -2.72
C ALA A 88 1.00 -9.34 -3.86
N VAL A 89 -0.15 -9.50 -4.51
CA VAL A 89 -0.28 -10.24 -5.76
C VAL A 89 -0.60 -9.26 -6.86
N ALA A 90 0.15 -9.29 -7.96
CA ALA A 90 -0.07 -8.38 -9.07
C ALA A 90 -0.25 -9.14 -10.38
N LYS A 91 -1.15 -8.65 -11.24
CA LYS A 91 -1.38 -9.19 -12.57
C LYS A 91 -1.24 -8.08 -13.60
N THR A 92 -0.44 -8.31 -14.63
CA THR A 92 -0.33 -7.37 -15.76
C THR A 92 -1.64 -7.31 -16.53
N LEU A 93 -2.08 -6.09 -16.82
CA LEU A 93 -3.27 -5.76 -17.60
C LEU A 93 -2.82 -5.11 -18.92
N GLY A 94 -3.52 -5.39 -20.01
CA GLY A 94 -3.24 -4.77 -21.32
C GLY A 94 -2.03 -5.31 -22.08
N GLY A 95 -1.42 -6.42 -21.61
CA GLY A 95 -0.29 -7.06 -22.31
C GLY A 95 0.06 -8.44 -21.75
N SER A 96 0.95 -9.16 -22.44
CA SER A 96 1.48 -10.47 -22.02
C SER A 96 2.92 -10.33 -21.52
N GLY A 97 3.10 -9.65 -20.38
CA GLY A 97 4.39 -9.57 -19.70
C GLY A 97 4.57 -10.74 -18.73
N GLY A 98 5.69 -11.45 -18.81
CA GLY A 98 6.09 -12.49 -17.85
C GLY A 98 6.61 -11.92 -16.52
N MET A 99 5.91 -10.93 -15.96
CA MET A 99 6.34 -10.25 -14.74
C MET A 99 6.08 -11.11 -13.50
N PRO A 100 6.90 -10.95 -12.43
CA PRO A 100 6.63 -11.60 -11.15
C PRO A 100 5.26 -11.17 -10.63
N ASN A 101 4.49 -12.11 -10.08
CA ASN A 101 3.11 -11.85 -9.65
C ASN A 101 2.94 -11.89 -8.13
N LEU A 102 3.93 -12.35 -7.36
CA LEU A 102 3.87 -12.42 -5.90
C LEU A 102 5.05 -11.65 -5.31
N PHE A 103 4.76 -10.76 -4.38
CA PHE A 103 5.71 -9.90 -3.70
C PHE A 103 5.50 -10.05 -2.20
N LEU A 104 6.52 -10.46 -1.47
CA LEU A 104 6.46 -10.45 -0.01
C LEU A 104 6.78 -9.04 0.49
N ALA A 105 6.05 -8.59 1.50
CA ALA A 105 6.33 -7.31 2.13
C ALA A 105 7.67 -7.40 2.87
N ARG A 106 8.50 -6.38 2.68
CA ARG A 106 9.76 -6.21 3.40
C ARG A 106 9.54 -5.27 4.56
N GLU A 107 9.96 -5.70 5.75
CA GLU A 107 10.06 -4.83 6.91
C GLU A 107 11.33 -3.99 6.83
N ASP A 108 11.20 -2.69 7.06
CA ASP A 108 12.33 -1.76 7.13
C ASP A 108 12.20 -0.81 8.32
N ASP A 109 13.34 -0.56 8.99
CA ASP A 109 13.44 0.42 10.07
C ASP A 109 13.47 1.85 9.50
N VAL A 110 12.55 2.69 9.99
CA VAL A 110 12.45 4.12 9.64
C VAL A 110 12.78 4.98 10.85
N PRO A 111 13.21 6.25 10.67
CA PRO A 111 13.57 7.11 11.80
C PRO A 111 12.49 7.25 12.88
N GLN A 112 11.23 6.97 12.56
CA GLN A 112 10.07 7.12 13.44
C GLN A 112 9.40 5.78 13.80
N GLY A 113 10.00 4.63 13.46
CA GLY A 113 9.42 3.31 13.75
C GLY A 113 9.70 2.29 12.66
N LYS A 114 8.70 1.48 12.32
CA LYS A 114 8.78 0.46 11.26
C LYS A 114 7.90 0.79 10.05
N SER A 115 8.25 0.19 8.92
CA SER A 115 7.44 0.18 7.72
C SER A 115 7.48 -1.18 7.03
N TRP A 116 6.42 -1.50 6.30
CA TRP A 116 6.31 -2.70 5.47
C TRP A 116 6.04 -2.27 4.04
N SER A 117 6.84 -2.74 3.09
CA SER A 117 6.76 -2.29 1.71
C SER A 117 6.77 -3.43 0.70
N VAL A 118 6.08 -3.22 -0.41
CA VAL A 118 6.19 -4.04 -1.63
C VAL A 118 6.59 -3.14 -2.78
N VAL A 119 7.53 -3.60 -3.61
CA VAL A 119 7.93 -2.90 -4.83
C VAL A 119 7.40 -3.68 -6.02
N ILE A 120 6.53 -3.04 -6.78
CA ILE A 120 5.82 -3.66 -7.89
C ILE A 120 6.44 -3.15 -9.20
N PRO A 121 7.14 -4.01 -9.96
CA PRO A 121 7.61 -3.65 -11.28
C PRO A 121 6.42 -3.54 -12.22
N VAL A 122 6.43 -2.50 -13.05
CA VAL A 122 5.41 -2.21 -14.06
C VAL A 122 6.10 -2.04 -15.41
N ALA A 123 5.75 -2.87 -16.40
CA ALA A 123 6.35 -2.73 -17.72
C ALA A 123 5.88 -1.41 -18.38
N PRO A 124 6.72 -0.78 -19.21
CA PRO A 124 6.31 0.40 -19.97
C PRO A 124 4.99 0.17 -20.70
N THR A 125 4.12 1.18 -20.72
CA THR A 125 2.80 1.16 -21.40
C THR A 125 1.80 0.13 -20.85
N THR A 126 2.09 -0.48 -19.69
CA THR A 126 1.19 -1.45 -19.05
C THR A 126 0.68 -0.94 -17.71
N ARG A 127 -0.36 -1.62 -17.23
CA ARG A 127 -0.87 -1.47 -15.87
C ARG A 127 -0.83 -2.79 -15.15
N ARG A 128 -0.87 -2.78 -13.82
CA ARG A 128 -1.05 -3.98 -13.02
C ARG A 128 -2.18 -3.80 -12.04
N GLY A 129 -3.13 -4.74 -12.06
CA GLY A 129 -4.08 -4.89 -10.96
C GLY A 129 -3.36 -5.59 -9.80
N VAL A 130 -3.48 -5.03 -8.61
CA VAL A 130 -2.76 -5.47 -7.41
C VAL A 130 -3.79 -5.80 -6.33
N ILE A 131 -3.54 -6.90 -5.64
CA ILE A 131 -4.23 -7.33 -4.43
C ILE A 131 -3.20 -7.23 -3.31
N LEU A 132 -3.41 -6.33 -2.34
CA LEU A 132 -2.59 -6.27 -1.14
C LEU A 132 -3.14 -7.27 -0.13
N VAL A 133 -2.25 -8.04 0.49
CA VAL A 133 -2.59 -9.00 1.54
C VAL A 133 -2.01 -8.49 2.84
N PHE A 134 -2.87 -8.30 3.82
CA PHE A 134 -2.54 -7.93 5.19
C PHE A 134 -2.70 -9.12 6.11
N GLN A 135 -1.95 -9.11 7.21
CA GLN A 135 -2.06 -10.07 8.29
C GLN A 135 -2.45 -9.38 9.60
N PHE A 136 -3.25 -10.06 10.42
CA PHE A 136 -3.45 -9.74 11.82
C PHE A 136 -2.44 -10.53 12.66
N PRO A 137 -1.44 -9.86 13.27
CA PRO A 137 -0.47 -10.53 14.12
C PRO A 137 -1.07 -10.79 15.51
N GLU A 138 -0.89 -12.00 16.05
CA GLU A 138 -1.10 -12.33 17.46
C GLU A 138 0.15 -13.06 17.98
N GLU A 139 0.78 -12.56 19.05
CA GLU A 139 1.95 -13.16 19.70
C GLU A 139 3.04 -13.71 18.75
N GLY A 140 3.30 -12.99 17.64
CA GLY A 140 4.35 -13.35 16.68
C GLY A 140 3.96 -14.37 15.60
N ALA A 141 2.69 -14.75 15.50
CA ALA A 141 2.15 -15.59 14.42
C ALA A 141 1.04 -14.86 13.63
N PRO A 142 0.94 -15.05 12.31
CA PRO A 142 -0.20 -14.57 11.53
C PRO A 142 -1.43 -15.42 11.86
N VAL A 143 -2.44 -14.79 12.44
CA VAL A 143 -3.69 -15.48 12.82
C VAL A 143 -4.72 -15.44 11.70
N GLN A 144 -4.71 -14.37 10.92
CA GLN A 144 -5.66 -14.18 9.83
C GLN A 144 -5.03 -13.33 8.72
N LEU A 145 -5.33 -13.70 7.47
CA LEU A 145 -5.03 -12.91 6.29
C LEU A 145 -6.30 -12.23 5.77
N ILE A 146 -6.16 -11.00 5.29
CA ILE A 146 -7.20 -10.24 4.61
C ILE A 146 -6.62 -9.60 3.37
N ALA A 147 -7.38 -9.56 2.28
CA ALA A 147 -6.92 -9.05 1.00
C ALA A 147 -7.80 -7.90 0.52
N THR A 148 -7.19 -6.90 -0.11
CA THR A 148 -7.89 -5.81 -0.82
C THR A 148 -8.18 -6.19 -2.26
N ASP A 149 -9.15 -5.54 -2.88
CA ASP A 149 -9.43 -5.60 -4.32
C ASP A 149 -8.71 -4.49 -5.12
N ASP A 150 -8.01 -3.60 -4.41
CA ASP A 150 -7.21 -2.48 -4.92
C ASP A 150 -5.75 -2.59 -4.44
N PRO A 151 -4.75 -1.93 -5.07
CA PRO A 151 -4.82 -0.88 -6.09
C PRO A 151 -4.52 -1.32 -7.55
N GLU A 152 -4.62 -0.38 -8.51
CA GLU A 152 -3.95 -0.48 -9.81
C GLU A 152 -2.70 0.39 -9.85
N VAL A 153 -1.60 -0.16 -10.39
CA VAL A 153 -0.34 0.56 -10.64
C VAL A 153 -0.07 0.73 -12.14
N GLU A 154 0.44 1.89 -12.55
CA GLU A 154 0.64 2.28 -13.95
C GLU A 154 2.05 2.84 -14.19
N SER A 155 2.64 2.59 -15.37
CA SER A 155 3.91 3.22 -15.77
C SER A 155 3.75 4.72 -16.02
N GLY A 156 4.75 5.54 -15.67
CA GLY A 156 4.74 6.99 -15.92
C GLY A 156 4.78 7.40 -17.39
N SER A 157 5.32 6.53 -18.24
CA SER A 157 5.49 6.80 -19.66
C SER A 157 4.13 6.85 -20.36
N SER A 158 3.67 8.06 -20.69
CA SER A 158 2.57 8.27 -21.63
C SER A 158 3.00 7.81 -23.03
N ASN A 159 2.14 7.08 -23.74
CA ASN A 159 2.23 6.97 -25.20
C ASN A 159 2.19 8.36 -25.85
#